data_AF-A0A7K2N4N3-F1
#
_entry.id   AF-A0A7K2N4N3-F1
#
_cell.length_a   1.000
_cell.length_b   1.000
_cell.length_c   1.000
_cell.angle_alpha   90.00
_cell.angle_beta   90.00
_cell.angle_gamma   90.00
#
_symmetry.space_group_name_H-M   'P 1'
#
loop_
_entity.id
_entity.type
_entity.pdbx_description
1 polymer ?
#
loop_
_entity_poly.entity_id
_entity_poly.type
_entity_poly.pdbx_seq_one_letter_code
_entity_poly.pdbx_strand_id
1 'polypeptide(L)' 'GHAWERAGQVWYDVLTGGELAQDAPFADFATLTLKAARERYGDGDVLEAVGKAWEQVGVRTL' A
#
# COMPACT_ATOMS: atom_id res chain seq x y z
N GLY A 1 5.49 17.43 2.10
CA GLY A 1 4.12 17.72 1.64
C GLY A 1 3.14 17.07 2.59
N HIS A 2 1.87 17.03 2.20
CA HIS A 2 0.83 16.46 3.03
C HIS A 2 0.65 14.96 2.74
N ALA A 3 0.50 14.13 3.78
CA ALA A 3 0.44 12.68 3.61
C ALA A 3 -0.72 12.21 2.71
N TRP A 4 -1.83 12.95 2.68
CA TRP A 4 -3.02 12.63 1.87
C TRP A 4 -2.82 12.82 0.36
N GLU A 5 -1.79 13.55 -0.06
CA GLU A 5 -1.47 13.78 -1.48
C GLU A 5 -0.89 12.52 -2.14
N ARG A 6 -0.28 11.63 -1.35
CA ARG A 6 0.39 10.42 -1.86
C ARG A 6 -0.01 9.17 -1.10
N ALA A 7 0.47 9.04 0.14
CA ALA A 7 0.20 7.86 0.95
C ALA A 7 -1.31 7.66 1.17
N GLY A 8 -2.06 8.73 1.48
CA GLY A 8 -3.50 8.63 1.67
C GLY A 8 -4.26 8.13 0.44
N GLN A 9 -3.80 8.45 -0.78
CA GLN A 9 -4.40 7.93 -2.01
C GLN A 9 -4.23 6.41 -2.12
N VAL A 10 -3.02 5.89 -1.82
CA VAL A 10 -2.74 4.44 -1.85
C VAL A 10 -3.64 3.68 -0.87
N TRP A 11 -3.77 4.17 0.36
CA TRP A 11 -4.65 3.53 1.36
C TRP A 11 -6.12 3.58 0.92
N TYR A 12 -6.56 4.70 0.37
CA TYR A 12 -7.93 4.87 -0.11
C TYR A 12 -8.26 3.92 -1.26
N ASP A 13 -7.34 3.74 -2.21
CA ASP A 13 -7.53 2.81 -3.33
C ASP A 13 -7.72 1.37 -2.84
N VAL A 14 -6.89 0.92 -1.91
CA VAL A 14 -7.01 -0.45 -1.39
C VAL A 14 -8.34 -0.66 -0.67
N LEU A 15 -8.78 0.32 0.12
CA LEU A 15 -10.03 0.23 0.88
C LEU A 15 -11.29 0.31 -0.01
N THR A 16 -11.20 0.92 -1.19
CA THR A 16 -12.36 1.16 -2.07
C THR A 16 -12.33 0.35 -3.37
N GLY A 17 -11.20 -0.25 -3.72
CA GLY A 17 -10.98 -1.00 -4.96
C GLY A 17 -11.60 -2.41 -4.99
N GLY A 18 -12.18 -2.87 -3.88
CA GLY A 18 -12.95 -4.12 -3.81
C GLY A 18 -12.12 -5.41 -3.80
N GLU A 19 -10.79 -5.33 -3.82
CA GLU A 19 -9.90 -6.49 -3.73
C GLU A 19 -9.58 -6.91 -2.30
N LEU A 20 -9.76 -6.01 -1.32
CA LEU A 20 -9.49 -6.29 0.08
C LEU A 20 -10.64 -7.11 0.70
N ALA A 21 -10.32 -8.31 1.18
CA ALA A 21 -11.25 -9.14 1.94
C ALA A 21 -11.61 -8.50 3.29
N GLN A 22 -12.81 -8.78 3.80
CA GLN A 22 -13.30 -8.23 5.08
C GLN A 22 -12.45 -8.68 6.29
N ASP A 23 -11.86 -9.86 6.21
CA ASP A 23 -11.00 -10.49 7.22
C ASP A 23 -9.52 -10.53 6.81
N ALA A 24 -9.12 -9.66 5.88
CA ALA A 24 -7.77 -9.63 5.34
C ALA A 24 -6.70 -9.41 6.45
N PRO A 25 -5.65 -10.25 6.51
CA PRO A 25 -4.49 -10.02 7.36
C PRO A 25 -3.66 -8.84 6.88
N PHE A 26 -2.76 -8.34 7.73
CA PHE A 26 -1.85 -7.24 7.39
C PHE A 26 -1.00 -7.50 6.13
N ALA A 27 -0.59 -8.75 5.89
CA ALA A 27 0.21 -9.10 4.71
C ALA A 27 -0.56 -8.88 3.39
N ASP A 28 -1.87 -9.17 3.38
CA ASP A 28 -2.72 -8.98 2.21
C ASP A 28 -2.94 -7.49 1.95
N PHE A 29 -3.23 -6.73 3.02
CA PHE A 29 -3.35 -5.27 2.91
C PHE A 29 -2.04 -4.63 2.44
N ALA A 30 -0.90 -5.05 2.98
CA ALA A 30 0.42 -4.57 2.56
C ALA A 30 0.68 -4.85 1.07
N THR A 31 0.38 -6.06 0.61
CA THR A 31 0.51 -6.45 -0.80
C THR A 31 -0.37 -5.59 -1.70
N LEU A 32 -1.62 -5.35 -1.31
CA LEU A 32 -2.53 -4.49 -2.06
C LEU A 32 -2.06 -3.02 -2.07
N THR A 33 -1.47 -2.51 -0.98
CA THR A 33 -0.91 -1.15 -1.00
C THR A 33 0.31 -1.02 -1.92
N LEU A 34 1.14 -2.06 -2.04
CA LEU A 34 2.24 -2.08 -3.01
C LEU A 34 1.70 -2.11 -4.45
N LYS A 35 0.67 -2.92 -4.72
CA LYS A 35 -0.01 -2.94 -6.01
C LYS A 35 -0.59 -1.56 -6.36
N ALA A 36 -1.37 -0.96 -5.46
CA ALA A 36 -1.97 0.36 -5.67
C ALA A 36 -0.90 1.46 -5.84
N ALA A 37 0.19 1.42 -5.06
CA ALA A 37 1.30 2.36 -5.20
C ALA A 37 1.96 2.24 -6.59
N ARG A 38 2.20 1.01 -7.06
CA ARG A 38 2.76 0.74 -8.40
C ARG A 38 1.80 1.20 -9.50
N GLU A 39 0.51 0.92 -9.39
CA GLU A 39 -0.49 1.32 -10.40
C GLU A 39 -0.60 2.84 -10.52
N ARG A 40 -0.53 3.55 -9.39
CA ARG A 40 -0.70 5.01 -9.37
C ARG A 40 0.56 5.80 -9.68
N TYR A 41 1.71 5.32 -9.20
CA TYR A 41 2.98 6.08 -9.22
C TYR A 41 4.10 5.37 -10.00
N GLY A 42 3.86 4.17 -10.51
CA GLY A 42 4.87 3.34 -11.17
C GLY A 42 5.87 2.73 -10.18
N ASP A 43 6.94 2.16 -10.73
CA ASP A 43 8.08 1.66 -9.95
C ASP A 43 8.97 2.84 -9.48
N GLY A 44 8.45 3.62 -8.53
CA GLY A 44 9.08 4.84 -8.03
C GLY A 44 9.14 4.95 -6.51
N ASP A 45 9.44 6.14 -6.02
CA ASP A 45 9.68 6.45 -4.62
C ASP A 45 8.48 6.12 -3.70
N VAL A 46 7.24 6.23 -4.18
CA VAL A 46 6.06 5.80 -3.37
C VAL A 46 6.06 4.31 -3.14
N LEU A 47 6.29 3.52 -4.19
CA LEU A 47 6.32 2.07 -4.09
C LEU A 47 7.40 1.62 -3.09
N GLU A 48 8.60 2.18 -3.22
CA GLU A 48 9.70 1.90 -2.29
C GLU A 48 9.37 2.32 -0.85
N ALA A 49 8.80 3.51 -0.66
CA ALA A 49 8.47 4.03 0.67
C ALA A 49 7.40 3.18 1.36
N VAL A 50 6.37 2.74 0.62
CA VAL A 50 5.33 1.85 1.14
C VAL A 50 5.92 0.49 1.52
N GLY A 51 6.79 -0.09 0.68
CA GLY A 51 7.47 -1.35 1.01
C GLY A 51 8.34 -1.25 2.25
N LYS A 52 9.21 -0.24 2.33
CA LYS A 52 10.06 0.01 3.51
C LYS A 52 9.24 0.24 4.78
N ALA A 53 8.10 0.93 4.68
CA ALA A 53 7.24 1.16 5.83
C ALA A 53 6.64 -0.15 6.39
N TRP A 54 6.22 -1.08 5.54
CA TRP A 54 5.74 -2.39 5.97
C TRP A 54 6.85 -3.27 6.57
N GLU A 55 8.02 -3.27 5.94
CA GLU A 55 9.20 -3.96 6.47
C GLU A 55 9.57 -3.46 7.87
N GLN A 56 9.52 -2.13 8.09
CA GLN A 56 9.86 -1.51 9.37
C GLN A 56 8.95 -1.97 10.52
N VAL A 57 7.68 -2.27 10.23
CA VAL A 57 6.73 -2.79 11.22
C VAL A 57 6.67 -4.32 11.25
N GLY A 58 7.55 -5.00 10.51
CA GLY A 58 7.69 -6.46 10.53
C GLY A 58 6.67 -7.21 9.67
N VAL A 59 5.94 -6.52 8.79
CA VAL A 59 5.02 -7.15 7.84
C VAL A 59 5.76 -7.40 6.53
N ARG A 60 5.94 -8.67 6.16
CA ARG A 60 6.55 -9.06 4.89
C ARG A 60 5.48 -9.33 3.84
N THR A 61 5.63 -8.71 2.68
CA THR A 61 4.91 -9.04 1.46
C THR A 61 5.76 -10.05 0.69
N LEU A 62 5.16 -11.19 0.31
CA LEU A 62 5.85 -12.26 -0.43
C LEU A 62 5.95 -11.97 -1.93
#